data_AF-A0A239I459-F1
#
_entry.id   AF-A0A239I459-F1
#
_cell.length_a   1.000
_cell.length_b   1.000
_cell.length_c   1.000
_cell.angle_alpha   90.00
_cell.angle_beta   90.00
_cell.angle_gamma   90.00
#
_symmetry.space_group_name_H-M   'P 1'
#
loop_
_entity.id
_entity.type
_entity.pdbx_description
1 polymer ?
#
loop_
_entity_poly.entity_id
_entity_poly.type
_entity_poly.pdbx_seq_one_letter_code
_entity_poly.pdbx_strand_id
1 'polypeptide(L)'
;MLPSIDKEDVKRAVKIGACNLYHACCHNFLYENSSEILSALYKSAFFILQAKYFDETNQYISSKEELIKHLDGIDKGILNICMDRKKLTAMDEDDLIIYYDKFISWSSVLLQSY
;
A
#
# COMPACT_ATOMS: atom_id res chain seq x y z
N MET A 1 -29.65 -4.91 -11.67
CA MET A 1 -28.27 -5.42 -11.77
C MET A 1 -27.32 -4.26 -11.56
N LEU A 2 -26.21 -4.46 -10.84
CA LEU A 2 -25.15 -3.47 -10.78
C LEU A 2 -24.39 -3.45 -12.12
N PRO A 3 -23.82 -2.30 -12.54
CA PRO A 3 -22.99 -2.24 -13.74
C PRO A 3 -21.79 -3.18 -13.61
N SER A 4 -21.35 -3.76 -14.74
CA SER A 4 -20.14 -4.58 -14.80
C SER A 4 -18.92 -3.71 -14.53
N ILE A 5 -18.07 -4.14 -13.60
CA ILE A 5 -16.78 -3.51 -13.35
C ILE A 5 -15.89 -3.75 -14.57
N ASP A 6 -15.29 -2.69 -15.11
CA ASP A 6 -14.35 -2.76 -16.22
C ASP A 6 -12.89 -2.47 -15.79
N LYS A 7 -11.98 -2.48 -16.77
CA LYS A 7 -10.56 -2.23 -16.49
C LYS A 7 -10.28 -0.81 -16.01
N GLU A 8 -11.05 0.19 -16.46
CA GLU A 8 -10.89 1.57 -16.01
C GLU A 8 -11.29 1.73 -14.55
N ASP A 9 -12.29 0.97 -14.08
CA ASP A 9 -12.67 0.93 -12.67
C ASP A 9 -11.54 0.41 -11.78
N VAL A 10 -10.82 -0.64 -12.21
CA VAL A 10 -9.67 -1.17 -11.46
C VAL A 10 -8.55 -0.13 -11.38
N LYS A 11 -8.19 0.49 -12.52
CA LYS A 11 -7.18 1.56 -12.55
C LYS A 11 -7.54 2.73 -11.65
N ARG A 12 -8.82 3.14 -11.69
CA ARG A 12 -9.34 4.21 -10.82
C ARG A 12 -9.26 3.82 -9.34
N ALA A 13 -9.57 2.57 -8.99
CA ALA A 13 -9.44 2.07 -7.63
C ALA A 13 -7.97 2.12 -7.15
N VAL A 14 -7.01 1.72 -7.98
CA VAL A 14 -5.58 1.81 -7.66
C VAL A 14 -5.16 3.27 -7.45
N LYS A 15 -5.54 4.17 -8.36
CA LYS A 15 -5.21 5.60 -8.29
C LYS A 15 -5.77 6.27 -7.04
N ILE A 16 -7.05 6.08 -6.75
CA ILE A 16 -7.71 6.62 -5.55
C ILE A 16 -7.05 6.04 -4.29
N GLY A 17 -6.77 4.73 -4.29
CA GLY A 17 -6.08 4.07 -3.20
C GLY A 17 -4.69 4.66 -2.93
N ALA A 18 -3.88 4.84 -3.98
CA ALA A 18 -2.56 5.46 -3.88
C ALA A 18 -2.63 6.89 -3.34
N CYS A 19 -3.56 7.70 -3.84
CA CYS A 19 -3.78 9.07 -3.35
C CYS A 19 -4.13 9.09 -1.85
N ASN A 20 -5.07 8.24 -1.43
CA ASN A 20 -5.49 8.16 -0.03
C ASN A 20 -4.36 7.70 0.88
N LEU A 21 -3.59 6.69 0.46
CA LEU A 21 -2.44 6.18 1.22
C LEU A 21 -1.33 7.23 1.35
N TYR A 22 -0.99 7.90 0.24
CA TYR A 22 0.00 8.98 0.23
C TYR A 22 -0.43 10.11 1.18
N HIS A 23 -1.66 10.61 1.02
CA HIS A 23 -2.17 11.71 1.82
C HIS A 23 -2.18 11.36 3.31
N ALA A 24 -2.73 10.19 3.67
CA ALA A 24 -2.81 9.77 5.07
C ALA A 24 -1.43 9.53 5.69
N CYS A 25 -0.47 9.01 4.91
CA CYS A 25 0.90 8.82 5.40
C CYS A 25 1.61 10.16 5.64
N CYS A 26 1.49 11.11 4.71
CA CYS A 26 2.02 12.46 4.87
C CYS A 26 1.38 13.18 6.08
N HIS A 27 0.06 13.06 6.25
CA HIS A 27 -0.62 13.64 7.40
C HIS A 27 -0.14 13.03 8.72
N ASN A 28 -0.03 11.70 8.77
CA ASN A 28 0.48 11.01 9.95
C ASN A 28 1.92 11.45 10.27
N PHE A 29 2.80 11.50 9.26
CA PHE A 29 4.18 11.93 9.43
C PHE A 29 4.32 13.38 9.95
N LEU A 30 3.50 14.31 9.44
CA LEU A 30 3.63 15.74 9.78
C LEU A 30 2.96 16.13 11.11
N TYR A 31 1.90 15.44 11.52
CA TYR A 31 1.04 15.94 12.60
C TYR A 31 0.82 14.95 13.75
N GLU A 32 0.76 13.64 13.47
CA GLU A 32 0.36 12.63 14.46
C GLU A 32 1.55 11.80 14.97
N ASN A 33 2.52 11.55 14.10
CA ASN A 33 3.65 10.62 14.25
C ASN A 33 3.27 9.25 14.86
N SER A 34 2.08 8.74 14.58
CA SER A 34 1.58 7.50 15.20
C SER A 34 2.07 6.26 14.46
N SER A 35 2.78 5.41 15.20
CA SER A 35 3.21 4.09 14.74
C SER A 35 2.04 3.16 14.40
N GLU A 36 0.92 3.31 15.12
CA GLU A 36 -0.32 2.55 14.93
C GLU A 36 -1.01 2.93 13.63
N ILE A 37 -1.07 4.23 13.32
CA ILE A 37 -1.60 4.72 12.04
C ILE A 37 -0.71 4.21 10.90
N LEU A 38 0.62 4.32 11.02
CA LEU A 38 1.54 3.81 10.00
C LEU A 38 1.36 2.30 9.79
N SER A 39 1.23 1.54 10.87
CA SER A 39 0.91 0.10 10.81
C SER A 39 -0.42 -0.15 10.08
N ALA A 40 -1.47 0.62 10.37
CA ALA A 40 -2.75 0.50 9.68
C ALA A 40 -2.64 0.84 8.18
N LEU A 41 -1.83 1.83 7.79
CA LEU A 41 -1.59 2.18 6.39
C LEU A 41 -0.89 1.04 5.64
N TYR A 42 0.15 0.43 6.22
CA TYR A 42 0.77 -0.77 5.66
C TYR A 42 -0.21 -1.93 5.52
N LYS A 43 -1.16 -2.10 6.46
CA LYS A 43 -2.24 -3.09 6.32
C LYS A 43 -3.09 -2.81 5.06
N SER A 44 -3.46 -1.56 4.85
CA SER A 44 -4.32 -1.13 3.74
C SER A 44 -3.62 -1.22 2.38
N ALA A 45 -2.29 -1.04 2.32
CA ALA A 45 -1.50 -1.18 1.11
C ALA A 45 -1.66 -2.53 0.40
N PHE A 46 -1.95 -3.60 1.15
CA PHE A 46 -2.25 -4.92 0.58
C PHE A 46 -3.37 -4.87 -0.48
N PHE A 47 -4.45 -4.14 -0.22
CA PHE A 47 -5.58 -4.09 -1.15
C PHE A 47 -5.25 -3.34 -2.44
N ILE A 48 -4.34 -2.36 -2.34
CA ILE A 48 -3.89 -1.59 -3.50
C ILE A 48 -2.90 -2.42 -4.34
N LEU A 49 -2.00 -3.16 -3.70
CA LEU A 49 -1.12 -4.11 -4.38
C LEU A 49 -1.92 -5.23 -5.06
N GLN A 50 -2.96 -5.74 -4.42
CA GLN A 50 -3.87 -6.73 -5.01
C GLN A 50 -4.59 -6.17 -6.24
N ALA A 51 -5.11 -4.94 -6.18
CA ALA A 51 -5.77 -4.30 -7.31
C ALA A 51 -4.80 -3.98 -8.46
N LYS A 52 -3.58 -3.53 -8.15
CA LYS A 52 -2.50 -3.31 -9.12
C LYS A 52 -2.15 -4.61 -9.85
N TYR A 53 -1.90 -5.69 -9.10
CA TYR A 53 -1.58 -6.98 -9.68
C TYR A 53 -2.71 -7.50 -10.59
N PHE A 54 -3.97 -7.30 -10.17
CA PHE A 54 -5.13 -7.66 -10.99
C PHE A 54 -5.21 -6.82 -12.28
N ASP A 55 -4.95 -5.51 -12.24
CA ASP A 55 -4.93 -4.66 -13.45
C ASP A 55 -3.86 -5.09 -14.48
N GLU A 56 -2.70 -5.53 -13.97
CA GLU A 56 -1.55 -5.94 -14.79
C GLU A 56 -1.71 -7.34 -15.39
N THR A 57 -2.28 -8.28 -14.63
CA THR A 57 -2.27 -9.71 -14.99
C THR A 57 -3.64 -10.29 -15.29
N ASN A 58 -4.72 -9.59 -14.92
CA ASN A 58 -6.10 -10.06 -14.91
C ASN A 58 -6.31 -11.32 -14.03
N GLN A 59 -5.40 -11.57 -13.08
CA GLN A 59 -5.47 -12.67 -12.12
C GLN A 59 -5.69 -12.14 -10.70
N TYR A 60 -6.72 -12.66 -10.03
CA TYR A 60 -7.03 -12.26 -8.66
C TYR A 60 -6.36 -13.21 -7.65
N ILE A 61 -5.62 -12.64 -6.71
CA ILE A 61 -4.99 -13.37 -5.61
C ILE A 61 -5.58 -12.90 -4.28
N SER A 62 -6.12 -13.83 -3.48
CA SER A 62 -6.87 -13.49 -2.26
C SER A 62 -6.03 -13.32 -0.98
N SER A 63 -4.79 -13.78 -0.96
CA SER A 63 -3.95 -13.81 0.25
C SER A 63 -2.61 -13.10 0.08
N LYS A 64 -2.04 -12.63 1.19
CA LYS A 64 -0.72 -11.96 1.20
C LYS A 64 0.39 -12.96 0.87
N GLU A 65 0.25 -14.17 1.39
CA GLU A 65 1.20 -15.28 1.28
C GLU A 65 1.34 -15.76 -0.17
N GLU A 66 0.27 -15.66 -0.95
CA GLU A 66 0.34 -15.96 -2.38
C GLU A 66 0.82 -14.74 -3.16
N LEU A 67 0.29 -13.54 -2.89
CA LEU A 67 0.62 -12.33 -3.64
C LEU A 67 2.13 -12.02 -3.61
N ILE A 68 2.79 -12.20 -2.46
CA ILE A 68 4.24 -11.93 -2.30
C ILE A 68 5.14 -12.76 -3.23
N LYS A 69 4.64 -13.90 -3.73
CA LYS A 69 5.38 -14.76 -4.67
C LYS A 69 5.44 -14.17 -6.07
N HIS A 70 4.48 -13.32 -6.42
CA HIS A 70 4.33 -12.70 -7.74
C HIS A 70 4.82 -11.25 -7.78
N LEU A 71 5.06 -10.63 -6.62
CA LEU A 71 5.61 -9.29 -6.53
C LEU A 71 7.15 -9.30 -6.49
N ASP A 72 7.74 -8.25 -7.03
CA ASP A 72 9.16 -7.94 -6.99
C ASP A 72 9.40 -6.49 -6.52
N GLY A 73 10.68 -6.10 -6.45
CA GLY A 73 11.09 -4.72 -6.16
C GLY A 73 10.44 -4.09 -4.93
N ILE A 74 9.98 -2.85 -5.11
CA ILE A 74 9.39 -2.02 -4.04
C ILE A 74 8.04 -2.59 -3.59
N ASP A 75 7.21 -3.09 -4.50
CA ASP A 75 5.90 -3.66 -4.19
C ASP A 75 6.02 -4.86 -3.24
N LYS A 76 6.98 -5.75 -3.51
CA LYS A 76 7.31 -6.86 -2.60
C LYS A 76 7.79 -6.34 -1.24
N GLY A 77 8.60 -5.28 -1.23
CA GLY A 77 9.06 -4.62 -0.01
C GLY A 77 7.91 -4.11 0.86
N ILE A 78 6.94 -3.42 0.26
CA ILE A 78 5.75 -2.90 0.94
C ILE A 78 4.90 -4.06 1.49
N LEU A 79 4.71 -5.14 0.73
CA LEU A 79 3.93 -6.28 1.21
C LEU A 79 4.63 -7.03 2.35
N ASN A 80 5.96 -7.18 2.31
CA ASN A 80 6.72 -7.74 3.43
C ASN A 80 6.52 -6.92 4.71
N ILE A 81 6.59 -5.58 4.62
CA ILE A 81 6.33 -4.72 5.78
C ILE A 81 4.86 -4.83 6.21
N CYS A 82 3.89 -4.91 5.28
CA CYS A 82 2.48 -5.16 5.61
C CYS A 82 2.27 -6.44 6.43
N MET A 83 2.95 -7.52 6.07
CA MET A 83 2.88 -8.80 6.77
C MET A 83 3.48 -8.71 8.18
N ASP A 84 4.57 -7.94 8.35
CA ASP A 84 5.29 -7.76 9.61
C ASP A 84 4.94 -6.44 10.33
N ARG A 85 3.87 -5.75 9.91
CA ARG A 85 3.57 -4.35 10.31
C ARG A 85 3.39 -4.13 11.82
N LYS A 86 3.19 -5.20 12.59
CA LYS A 86 3.05 -5.13 14.04
C LYS A 86 4.37 -4.75 14.71
N LYS A 87 5.52 -4.99 14.08
CA LYS A 87 6.81 -4.53 14.61
C LYS A 87 6.91 -3.01 14.68
N LEU A 88 6.21 -2.30 13.78
CA LEU A 88 6.24 -0.84 13.72
C LEU A 88 5.75 -0.22 15.02
N THR A 89 4.78 -0.85 15.70
CA THR A 89 4.22 -0.33 16.96
C THR A 89 5.13 -0.54 18.17
N ALA A 90 6.29 -1.17 17.97
CA ALA A 90 7.30 -1.38 19.01
C ALA A 90 8.61 -0.62 18.70
N MET A 91 8.66 0.11 17.58
CA MET A 91 9.81 0.91 17.16
C MET A 91 9.74 2.30 17.79
N ASP A 92 10.91 2.91 17.99
CA ASP A 92 10.99 4.33 18.31
C ASP A 92 10.79 5.20 17.05
N GLU A 93 10.66 6.50 17.26
CA GLU A 93 10.36 7.45 16.18
C GLU A 93 11.47 7.54 15.13
N ASP A 94 12.74 7.46 15.55
CA ASP A 94 13.89 7.56 14.65
C ASP A 94 13.93 6.38 13.66
N ASP A 95 13.64 5.17 14.15
CA ASP A 95 13.52 3.97 13.31
C ASP A 95 12.32 4.03 12.36
N LEU A 96 11.23 4.71 12.74
CA LEU A 96 10.01 4.81 11.94
C LEU A 96 10.16 5.68 10.69
N ILE A 97 11.08 6.65 10.69
CA ILE A 97 11.30 7.57 9.56
C ILE A 97 11.55 6.80 8.26
N ILE A 98 12.31 5.71 8.31
CA ILE A 98 12.65 4.89 7.15
C ILE A 98 11.38 4.21 6.57
N TYR A 99 10.42 3.87 7.42
CA TYR A 99 9.16 3.26 7.02
C TYR A 99 8.17 4.28 6.44
N TYR A 100 8.17 5.52 6.95
CA TYR A 100 7.45 6.63 6.33
C TYR A 100 7.99 6.93 4.94
N ASP A 101 9.31 7.12 4.81
CA ASP A 101 9.95 7.44 3.53
C ASP A 101 9.65 6.38 2.45
N LYS A 102 9.81 5.09 2.80
CA LYS A 102 9.47 3.99 1.89
C LYS A 102 8.01 4.05 1.45
N PHE A 103 7.08 4.32 2.36
CA PHE A 103 5.66 4.31 2.08
C PHE A 103 5.22 5.51 1.23
N ILE A 104 5.73 6.71 1.56
CA ILE A 104 5.47 7.95 0.83
C ILE A 104 6.04 7.85 -0.58
N SER A 105 7.29 7.40 -0.71
CA SER A 105 7.95 7.22 -2.01
C SER A 105 7.20 6.22 -2.89
N TRP A 106 6.83 5.06 -2.35
CA TRP A 106 6.06 4.04 -3.08
C TRP A 106 4.70 4.56 -3.53
N SER A 107 3.92 5.13 -2.61
CA SER A 107 2.57 5.61 -2.92
C SER A 107 2.57 6.79 -3.91
N SER A 108 3.60 7.64 -3.88
CA SER A 108 3.81 8.70 -4.87
C SER A 108 4.10 8.16 -6.27
N VAL A 109 5.01 7.18 -6.38
CA VAL A 109 5.32 6.53 -7.67
C VAL A 109 4.08 5.84 -8.24
N LEU A 110 3.33 5.14 -7.38
CA LEU A 110 2.11 4.47 -7.77
C LEU A 110 1.05 5.45 -8.28
N LEU A 111 0.88 6.60 -7.60
CA LEU A 111 -0.05 7.66 -8.01
C LEU A 111 0.31 8.28 -9.36
N GLN A 112 1.60 8.38 -9.69
CA GLN A 112 2.06 8.92 -10.98
C GLN A 112 1.91 7.91 -12.13
N SER A 113 1.88 6.62 -11.81
CA SER A 113 1.83 5.54 -12.80
C SER A 113 0.40 5.17 -13.25
N TYR A 114 -0.62 5.70 -12.58
CA TYR A 114 -2.06 5.47 -12.81
C TYR A 114 -2.80 6.80 -13.02
#